data_AF-A0A954FY07-F1
#
_entry.id   AF-A0A954FY07-F1
#
_cell.length_a   1.000
_cell.length_b   1.000
_cell.length_c   1.000
_cell.angle_alpha   90.00
_cell.angle_beta   90.00
_cell.angle_gamma   90.00
#
_symmetry.space_group_name_H-M   'P 1'
#
loop_
_entity.id
_entity.type
_entity.pdbx_description
1 polymer ?
#
loop_
_entity_poly.entity_id
_entity_poly.type
_entity_poly.pdbx_seq_one_letter_code
_entity_poly.pdbx_strand_id
1 'polypeptide(L)'
;MLRNNVVLAVFKRNVQSYFSGVLGYLFIVVFVVAGAFAAFNQQFFANNQANLDQLTLWYPLLLLFIIPAITMGVWADEKKMG
;
A
#
# COMPACT_ATOMS: atom_id res chain seq x y z
N MET A 1 -23.84 5.48 -20.86
CA MET A 1 -23.08 6.63 -20.31
C MET A 1 -22.81 6.35 -18.84
N LEU A 2 -21.53 6.32 -18.42
CA LEU A 2 -21.18 6.18 -17.00
C LEU A 2 -21.70 7.41 -16.23
N ARG A 3 -22.44 7.19 -15.15
CA ARG A 3 -22.86 8.27 -14.25
C ARG A 3 -21.69 8.62 -13.33
N ASN A 4 -20.89 9.62 -13.70
CA ASN A 4 -19.70 10.04 -12.93
C ASN A 4 -19.99 10.28 -11.44
N ASN A 5 -21.16 10.84 -11.12
CA ASN A 5 -21.57 11.09 -9.73
C ASN A 5 -21.68 9.80 -8.90
N VAL A 6 -22.09 8.69 -9.50
CA VAL A 6 -22.20 7.39 -8.81
C VAL A 6 -20.81 6.79 -8.60
N VAL A 7 -19.96 6.82 -9.63
CA VAL A 7 -18.59 6.31 -9.55
C VAL A 7 -17.81 7.05 -8.45
N LEU A 8 -17.92 8.38 -8.40
CA LEU A 8 -17.29 9.19 -7.35
C LEU A 8 -17.82 8.90 -5.95
N ALA A 9 -19.13 8.67 -5.81
CA ALA A 9 -19.71 8.30 -4.52
C ALA A 9 -19.19 6.95 -4.01
N VAL A 10 -19.11 5.94 -4.88
CA VAL A 10 -18.56 4.62 -4.56
C VAL A 10 -17.06 4.71 -4.24
N PHE A 11 -16.30 5.44 -5.06
CA PHE A 11 -14.87 5.67 -4.83
C PHE A 11 -14.62 6.30 -3.46
N LYS A 12 -15.32 7.40 -3.13
CA LYS A 12 -15.17 8.09 -1.84
C LYS A 12 -15.48 7.17 -0.67
N ARG A 13 -16.57 6.39 -0.76
CA ARG A 13 -16.95 5.40 0.26
C ARG A 13 -15.85 4.37 0.47
N ASN A 14 -15.35 3.78 -0.61
CA ASN A 14 -14.33 2.72 -0.55
C ASN A 14 -12.99 3.27 -0.02
N VAL A 15 -12.56 4.45 -0.48
CA VAL A 15 -11.34 5.11 0.03
C VAL A 15 -11.44 5.41 1.52
N GLN A 16 -12.56 5.97 1.97
CA GLN A 16 -12.78 6.27 3.39
C GLN A 16 -12.80 4.99 4.25
N SER A 17 -13.34 3.89 3.72
CA SER A 17 -13.38 2.60 4.43
C SER A 17 -11.99 2.11 4.85
N TYR A 18 -10.97 2.26 3.98
CA TYR A 18 -9.60 1.83 4.32
C TYR A 18 -9.03 2.52 5.56
N PHE A 19 -9.41 3.77 5.84
CA PHE A 19 -8.91 4.53 6.99
C PHE A 19 -9.87 4.51 8.19
N SER A 20 -11.03 3.85 8.07
CA SER A 20 -12.03 3.82 9.14
C SER A 20 -11.71 2.82 10.24
N GLY A 21 -10.87 1.82 9.95
CA GLY A 21 -10.52 0.74 10.88
C GLY A 21 -9.02 0.57 11.07
N VAL A 22 -8.65 -0.12 12.16
CA VAL A 22 -7.25 -0.39 12.55
C VAL A 22 -6.47 -1.16 11.47
N LEU A 23 -7.15 -2.00 10.68
CA LEU A 23 -6.52 -2.84 9.67
C LEU A 23 -5.80 -2.03 8.58
N GLY A 24 -6.37 -0.90 8.13
CA GLY A 24 -5.70 -0.05 7.13
C GLY A 24 -4.40 0.55 7.66
N TYR A 25 -4.42 0.99 8.92
CA TYR A 25 -3.22 1.50 9.58
C TYR A 25 -2.14 0.43 9.77
N LEU A 26 -2.53 -0.83 10.02
CA LEU A 26 -1.57 -1.95 10.08
C LEU A 26 -0.80 -2.13 8.76
N PHE A 27 -1.47 -2.01 7.61
CA PHE A 27 -0.79 -2.07 6.31
C PHE A 27 0.20 -0.93 6.12
N ILE A 28 -0.12 0.29 6.56
CA ILE A 28 0.80 1.43 6.51
C ILE A 28 2.03 1.15 7.37
N VAL A 29 1.84 0.67 8.60
CA VAL A 29 2.95 0.33 9.50
C VAL A 29 3.85 -0.74 8.89
N VAL A 30 3.26 -1.82 8.36
CA VAL A 30 4.02 -2.90 7.72
C VAL A 30 4.78 -2.38 6.49
N PHE A 31 4.15 -1.54 5.66
CA PHE A 31 4.78 -0.92 4.50
C PHE A 31 5.99 -0.07 4.90
N VAL A 32 5.85 0.77 5.92
CA VAL A 32 6.93 1.65 6.40
C VAL A 32 8.07 0.83 7.00
N VAL A 33 7.77 -0.17 7.82
CA VAL A 33 8.80 -1.04 8.44
C VAL A 33 9.55 -1.85 7.38
N ALA A 34 8.83 -2.45 6.43
CA ALA A 34 9.44 -3.19 5.33
C ALA A 34 10.28 -2.28 4.42
N GLY A 35 9.80 -1.07 4.12
CA GLY A 35 10.53 -0.07 3.35
C GLY A 35 11.80 0.39 4.05
N ALA A 36 11.72 0.66 5.36
CA ALA A 36 12.89 1.01 6.16
C ALA A 36 13.92 -0.12 6.18
N PHE A 37 13.49 -1.37 6.34
CA PHE A 37 14.37 -2.53 6.28
C PHE A 37 15.07 -2.67 4.92
N ALA A 38 14.34 -2.43 3.83
CA ALA A 38 14.90 -2.47 2.47
C ALA A 38 15.88 -1.31 2.20
N ALA A 39 15.59 -0.12 2.74
CA ALA A 39 16.41 1.08 2.58
C ALA A 39 17.72 1.02 3.37
N PHE A 40 17.66 0.65 4.65
CA PHE A 40 18.77 0.76 5.60
C PHE A 40 19.53 -0.57 5.76
N ASN A 41 20.09 -1.07 4.66
CA ASN A 41 20.93 -2.27 4.68
C ASN A 41 22.44 -1.93 4.78
N GLN A 42 23.29 -2.96 4.89
CA GLN A 42 24.75 -2.77 5.03
C GLN A 42 25.35 -1.93 3.88
N GLN A 43 24.84 -2.07 2.65
CA GLN A 43 25.32 -1.32 1.50
C GLN A 43 25.02 0.18 1.61
N PHE A 44 23.86 0.54 2.18
CA PHE A 44 23.52 1.94 2.44
C PHE A 44 24.56 2.59 3.36
N PHE A 45 24.93 1.91 4.45
CA PHE A 45 25.95 2.41 5.38
C PHE A 45 27.37 2.38 4.78
N ALA A 46 27.70 1.38 3.96
CA ALA A 46 29.00 1.28 3.30
C ALA A 46 29.23 2.35 2.22
N ASN A 47 28.19 2.69 1.47
CA ASN A 47 28.26 3.72 0.43
C ASN A 47 28.41 5.14 1.00
N ASN A 48 28.05 5.36 2.28
CA ASN A 48 28.09 6.64 2.98
C ASN A 48 27.45 7.81 2.19
N GLN A 49 26.35 7.51 1.50
CA GLN A 49 25.57 8.47 0.71
C GLN A 49 24.16 8.55 1.29
N ALA A 50 23.63 9.76 1.41
CA ALA A 50 22.26 9.99 1.87
C ALA A 50 21.25 9.82 0.73
N ASN A 51 21.23 8.65 0.08
CA ASN A 51 20.31 8.30 -0.99
C ASN A 51 19.45 7.08 -0.64
N LEU A 52 18.44 6.79 -1.46
CA LEU A 52 17.51 5.66 -1.26
C LEU A 52 17.62 4.66 -2.41
N ASP A 53 18.82 4.49 -2.96
CA ASP A 53 19.06 3.63 -4.12
C ASP A 53 18.71 2.17 -3.80
N GLN A 54 19.09 1.71 -2.61
CA GLN A 54 18.74 0.38 -2.11
C GLN A 54 17.23 0.19 -2.03
N LEU A 55 16.49 1.17 -1.49
CA LEU A 55 15.04 1.11 -1.47
C LEU A 55 14.47 1.03 -2.89
N THR A 56 14.99 1.84 -3.82
CA THR A 56 14.51 1.90 -5.21
C THR A 56 14.62 0.54 -5.91
N LEU A 57 15.67 -0.25 -5.62
CA LEU A 57 15.80 -1.61 -6.15
C LEU A 57 14.74 -2.57 -5.62
N TRP A 58 14.37 -2.46 -4.33
CA TRP A 58 13.39 -3.31 -3.68
C TRP A 58 11.94 -2.82 -3.80
N TYR A 59 11.74 -1.54 -4.10
CA TYR A 59 10.45 -0.88 -4.12
C TYR A 59 9.42 -1.54 -5.04
N PRO A 60 9.77 -1.98 -6.27
CA PRO A 60 8.82 -2.69 -7.13
C PRO A 60 8.30 -3.99 -6.52
N LEU A 61 9.17 -4.77 -5.87
CA LEU A 61 8.79 -6.03 -5.22
C LEU A 61 7.92 -5.78 -3.99
N LEU A 62 8.25 -4.74 -3.22
CA LEU A 62 7.47 -4.32 -2.07
C LEU A 62 6.05 -3.93 -2.48
N LEU A 63 5.90 -3.12 -3.54
CA LEU A 63 4.59 -2.75 -4.07
C LEU A 63 3.83 -3.93 -4.66
N LEU A 64 4.51 -4.84 -5.35
CA LEU A 64 3.90 -6.04 -5.92
C LEU A 64 3.25 -6.93 -4.85
N PHE A 65 3.78 -6.94 -3.63
CA PHE A 65 3.18 -7.65 -2.50
C PHE A 65 2.10 -6.81 -1.78
N ILE A 66 2.40 -5.54 -1.50
CA ILE A 66 1.52 -4.70 -0.65
C ILE A 66 0.25 -4.29 -1.39
N ILE A 67 0.30 -3.94 -2.68
CA ILE A 67 -0.87 -3.45 -3.42
C ILE A 67 -1.98 -4.52 -3.48
N PRO A 68 -1.71 -5.79 -3.83
CA PRO A 68 -2.73 -6.83 -3.74
C PRO A 68 -3.23 -7.02 -2.31
N ALA A 69 -2.33 -7.02 -1.32
CA ALA A 69 -2.71 -7.22 0.09
C ALA A 69 -3.73 -6.17 0.59
N ILE A 70 -3.53 -4.89 0.26
CA ILE A 70 -4.45 -3.82 0.67
C ILE A 70 -5.77 -3.82 -0.11
N THR A 71 -5.75 -4.23 -1.38
CA THR A 71 -6.92 -4.17 -2.27
C THR A 71 -7.84 -5.39 -2.17
N MET A 72 -7.31 -6.56 -1.75
CA MET A 72 -8.06 -7.82 -1.65
C MET A 72 -9.30 -7.72 -0.76
N GLY A 73 -9.28 -6.88 0.28
CA GLY A 73 -10.42 -6.70 1.18
C GLY A 73 -11.68 -6.24 0.46
N VAL A 74 -11.56 -5.24 -0.42
CA VAL A 74 -12.73 -4.70 -1.14
C VAL A 74 -13.34 -5.74 -2.08
N TRP A 75 -12.52 -6.52 -2.77
CA TRP A 75 -13.00 -7.57 -3.67
C TRP A 75 -13.64 -8.73 -2.91
N ALA A 76 -13.07 -9.10 -1.77
CA ALA A 76 -13.62 -10.15 -0.92
C ALA A 76 -14.96 -9.74 -0.32
N ASP A 77 -15.10 -8.48 0.11
CA ASP A 77 -16.35 -7.94 0.64
C ASP A 77 -17.43 -7.86 -0.44
N GLU A 78 -17.11 -7.42 -1.65
CA GLU A 78 -18.06 -7.45 -2.78
C GLU A 78 -18.51 -8.88 -3.10
N LYS A 79 -17.58 -9.83 -3.22
CA LYS A 79 -17.91 -11.25 -3.46
C LYS A 79 -18.77 -11.85 -2.34
N LYS A 80 -18.60 -11.41 -1.09
CA LYS A 80 -19.40 -11.86 0.06
C LYS A 80 -20.81 -11.29 0.03
N MET A 81 -20.98 -10.07 -0.48
CA MET A 81 -22.26 -9.37 -0.56
C MET A 81 -23.10 -9.77 -1.79
N GLY A 82 -22.49 -10.37 -2.82
CA GLY A 82 -23.17 -10.92 -4.01
C GLY A 82 -22.66 -10.33 -5.30
#